data_AF-W4L8S8-F1
#
_entry.id   AF-W4L8S8-F1
#
_cell.length_a   1.000
_cell.length_b   1.000
_cell.length_c   1.000
_cell.angle_alpha   90.00
_cell.angle_beta   90.00
_cell.angle_gamma   90.00
#
_symmetry.space_group_name_H-M   'P 1'
#
loop_
_entity.id
_entity.type
_entity.pdbx_description
1 polymer ?
#
loop_
_entity_poly.entity_id
_entity_poly.type
_entity_poly.pdbx_seq_one_letter_code
_entity_poly.pdbx_strand_id
1 'polypeptide(L)'
;MSQEVVEMKEVMSILDKFKLDDLGVVISGVNSNYDKLGKERIEGLIGKSIIIRNLCGSETEIKVKQVDISRSLIGKTNISIELEDIIELKDLEVNSIV
;
A
#
# COMPACT_ATOMS: atom_id res chain seq x y z
N MET A 1 -27.31 -5.98 -16.81
CA MET A 1 -26.39 -6.51 -15.78
C MET A 1 -24.99 -6.42 -16.34
N SER A 2 -24.29 -5.33 -16.08
CA SER A 2 -22.91 -5.10 -16.51
C SER A 2 -21.96 -5.71 -15.50
N GLN A 3 -21.14 -6.66 -15.95
CA GLN A 3 -20.01 -7.18 -15.18
C GLN A 3 -19.00 -6.04 -14.97
N GLU A 4 -18.97 -5.43 -13.79
CA GLU A 4 -17.79 -4.71 -13.33
C GLU A 4 -16.81 -5.73 -12.74
N VAL A 5 -16.04 -6.40 -13.61
CA VAL A 5 -14.76 -6.96 -13.20
C VAL A 5 -13.79 -5.79 -13.22
N VAL A 6 -13.59 -5.15 -12.07
CA VAL A 6 -12.41 -4.31 -11.87
C VAL A 6 -11.49 -5.11 -10.97
N GLU A 7 -10.53 -5.80 -11.60
CA GLU A 7 -9.34 -6.35 -10.96
C GLU A 7 -8.70 -5.24 -10.10
N MET A 8 -8.87 -5.29 -8.78
CA MET A 8 -7.92 -4.64 -7.89
C MET A 8 -6.78 -5.64 -7.68
N LYS A 9 -5.80 -5.60 -8.59
CA LYS A 9 -4.60 -6.44 -8.50
C LYS A 9 -3.44 -5.75 -7.80
N GLU A 10 -3.39 -4.42 -7.77
CA GLU A 10 -2.24 -3.65 -7.27
C GLU A 10 -2.71 -2.38 -6.56
N VAL A 11 -2.33 -2.25 -5.29
CA VAL A 11 -2.54 -1.08 -4.43
C VAL A 11 -1.49 0.00 -4.73
N MET A 12 -0.21 -0.35 -4.82
CA MET A 12 0.85 0.61 -5.19
C MET A 12 2.19 -0.08 -5.42
N SER A 13 3.12 0.61 -6.06
CA SER A 13 4.54 0.29 -5.94
C SER A 13 5.14 0.99 -4.71
N ILE A 14 5.95 0.29 -3.93
CA ILE A 14 6.67 0.87 -2.79
C ILE A 14 7.73 1.82 -3.32
N LEU A 15 7.61 3.11 -3.03
CA LEU A 15 8.62 4.11 -3.35
C LEU A 15 9.50 4.45 -2.15
N ASP A 16 8.97 4.32 -0.95
CA ASP A 16 9.70 4.54 0.29
C ASP A 16 9.24 3.56 1.38
N LYS A 17 10.15 3.27 2.31
CA LYS A 17 9.88 2.40 3.47
C LYS A 17 10.68 2.90 4.67
N PHE A 18 10.02 3.00 5.81
CA PHE A 18 10.65 3.46 7.04
C PHE A 18 9.95 2.86 8.26
N LYS A 19 10.63 2.86 9.39
CA LYS A 19 10.09 2.36 10.66
C LYS A 19 9.95 3.54 11.61
N LEU A 20 8.79 3.65 12.25
CA LEU A 20 8.51 4.61 13.30
C LEU A 20 8.33 3.86 14.61
N ASP A 21 8.83 4.44 15.71
CA ASP A 21 8.85 3.76 17.02
C ASP A 21 7.44 3.39 17.52
N ASP A 22 6.44 4.23 17.23
CA ASP A 22 5.06 4.05 17.70
C ASP A 22 4.12 3.39 16.68
N LEU A 23 4.50 3.38 15.39
CA LEU A 23 3.65 2.90 14.28
C LEU A 23 4.20 1.63 13.61
N GLY A 24 5.43 1.23 13.89
CA GLY A 24 6.03 0.07 13.22
C GLY A 24 6.47 0.41 11.79
N VAL A 25 6.37 -0.55 10.88
CA VAL A 25 6.84 -0.39 9.49
C VAL A 25 5.78 0.28 8.64
N VAL A 26 6.18 1.37 7.97
CA VAL A 26 5.36 2.12 7.04
C VAL A 26 5.97 2.01 5.64
N ILE A 27 5.12 1.69 4.67
CA ILE A 27 5.47 1.71 3.25
C ILE A 27 4.69 2.83 2.57
N SER A 28 5.33 3.56 1.68
CA SER A 28 4.71 4.68 0.98
C SER A 28 4.91 4.55 -0.53
N GLY A 29 3.90 4.98 -1.28
CA GLY A 29 3.89 4.88 -2.72
C GLY A 29 2.84 5.76 -3.36
N VAL A 30 2.75 5.65 -4.68
CA VAL A 30 1.73 6.33 -5.48
C VAL A 30 1.00 5.29 -6.32
N ASN A 31 -0.27 5.54 -6.58
CA ASN A 31 -1.01 4.79 -7.57
C ASN A 31 -2.02 5.71 -8.25
N SER A 32 -1.80 5.91 -9.55
CA SER A 32 -2.58 6.81 -10.39
C SER A 32 -4.03 6.36 -10.57
N ASN A 33 -4.34 5.08 -10.34
CA ASN A 33 -5.72 4.61 -10.32
C ASN A 33 -6.50 5.25 -9.15
N TYR A 34 -5.83 5.60 -8.06
CA TYR A 34 -6.42 6.32 -6.93
C TYR A 34 -6.38 7.84 -7.05
N ASP A 35 -5.79 8.40 -8.10
CA ASP A 35 -5.94 9.84 -8.39
C ASP A 35 -7.41 10.17 -8.73
N LYS A 36 -8.15 9.19 -9.26
CA LYS A 36 -9.55 9.31 -9.69
C LYS A 36 -10.55 8.63 -8.74
N LEU A 37 -10.11 7.77 -7.84
CA LEU A 37 -10.97 7.07 -6.88
C LEU A 37 -11.10 7.86 -5.57
N GLY A 38 -12.26 7.71 -4.92
CA GLY A 38 -12.51 8.29 -3.61
C GLY A 38 -11.67 7.62 -2.52
N LYS A 39 -11.29 8.41 -1.49
CA LYS A 39 -10.52 8.02 -0.30
C LYS A 39 -11.00 6.70 0.34
N GLU A 40 -12.31 6.47 0.30
CA GLU A 40 -13.01 5.34 0.90
C GLU A 40 -12.51 3.95 0.45
N ARG A 41 -12.06 3.79 -0.81
CA ARG A 41 -11.59 2.48 -1.29
C ARG A 41 -10.27 2.06 -0.65
N ILE A 42 -9.38 3.01 -0.43
CA ILE A 42 -8.07 2.77 0.17
C ILE A 42 -8.22 2.55 1.68
N GLU A 43 -9.07 3.34 2.36
CA GLU A 43 -9.37 3.14 3.78
C GLU A 43 -9.99 1.76 4.05
N GLY A 44 -10.71 1.20 3.06
CA GLY A 44 -11.21 -0.17 3.10
C GLY A 44 -10.14 -1.27 3.10
N LEU A 45 -8.84 -0.94 3.04
CA LEU A 45 -7.73 -1.88 3.24
C LEU A 45 -7.42 -2.11 4.72
N ILE A 46 -7.82 -1.21 5.62
CA ILE A 46 -7.54 -1.32 7.05
C ILE A 46 -8.09 -2.64 7.59
N GLY A 47 -7.24 -3.40 8.28
CA GLY A 47 -7.56 -4.71 8.85
C GLY A 47 -7.53 -5.87 7.85
N LYS A 48 -7.30 -5.64 6.56
CA LYS A 48 -7.17 -6.69 5.54
C LYS A 48 -5.72 -7.16 5.40
N SER A 49 -5.55 -8.39 4.93
CA SER A 49 -4.27 -8.87 4.42
C SER A 49 -4.01 -8.32 3.01
N ILE A 50 -2.78 -7.89 2.77
CA ILE A 50 -2.23 -7.52 1.47
C ILE A 50 -1.03 -8.42 1.17
N ILE A 51 -0.68 -8.54 -0.11
CA ILE A 51 0.49 -9.30 -0.56
C ILE A 51 1.53 -8.30 -1.05
N ILE A 52 2.72 -8.35 -0.46
CA ILE A 52 3.86 -7.59 -0.96
C ILE A 52 4.71 -8.54 -1.79
N ARG A 53 4.83 -8.27 -3.09
CA ARG A 53 5.70 -9.01 -4.02
C ARG A 53 7.00 -8.25 -4.25
N ASN A 54 8.11 -8.82 -3.79
CA ASN A 54 9.45 -8.27 -4.00
C ASN A 54 9.99 -8.54 -5.42
N LEU A 55 11.08 -7.88 -5.79
CA LEU A 55 11.63 -7.95 -7.15
C LEU A 55 12.16 -9.34 -7.50
N CYS A 56 12.62 -10.08 -6.49
CA CYS A 56 13.02 -11.48 -6.64
C CYS A 56 11.84 -12.45 -6.82
N GLY A 57 10.61 -11.97 -6.78
CA GLY A 57 9.39 -12.77 -6.88
C GLY A 57 8.95 -13.40 -5.56
N SER A 58 9.65 -13.14 -4.45
CA SER A 58 9.15 -13.54 -3.13
C SER A 58 7.90 -12.74 -2.76
N GLU A 59 6.94 -13.41 -2.12
CA GLU A 59 5.68 -12.83 -1.70
C GLU A 59 5.57 -12.92 -0.18
N THR A 60 5.13 -11.83 0.45
CA THR A 60 4.86 -11.76 1.88
C THR A 60 3.43 -11.29 2.10
N GLU A 61 2.62 -12.11 2.76
CA GLU A 61 1.29 -11.71 3.21
C GLU A 61 1.42 -10.93 4.53
N ILE A 62 0.80 -9.76 4.61
CA ILE A 62 0.83 -8.92 5.80
C ILE A 62 -0.47 -8.18 6.00
N LYS A 63 -0.84 -7.97 7.26
CA LYS A 63 -2.05 -7.26 7.63
C LYS A 63 -1.81 -5.75 7.71
N VAL A 64 -2.73 -5.00 7.14
CA VAL A 64 -2.74 -3.53 7.18
C VAL A 64 -3.27 -3.08 8.53
N LYS A 65 -2.47 -2.30 9.26
CA LYS A 65 -2.86 -1.69 10.53
C LYS A 65 -3.59 -0.37 10.30
N GLN A 66 -3.04 0.50 9.46
CA GLN A 66 -3.60 1.81 9.14
C GLN A 66 -3.21 2.23 7.72
N VAL A 67 -3.98 3.14 7.15
CA VAL A 67 -3.63 3.80 5.89
C VAL A 67 -3.80 5.31 6.05
N ASP A 68 -2.81 6.06 5.56
CA ASP A 68 -2.90 7.51 5.39
C ASP A 68 -2.81 7.87 3.90
N ILE A 69 -3.57 8.89 3.52
CA ILE A 69 -3.74 9.30 2.13
C ILE A 69 -3.59 10.80 2.07
N SER A 70 -2.55 11.25 1.36
CA SER A 70 -2.32 12.67 1.10
C SER A 70 -2.39 12.96 -0.39
N ARG A 71 -2.81 14.18 -0.75
CA ARG A 71 -2.75 14.66 -2.12
C ARG A 71 -1.63 15.67 -2.27
N SER A 72 -0.78 15.44 -3.26
CA SER A 72 0.22 16.41 -3.66
C SER A 72 -0.42 17.64 -4.31
N LEU A 73 0.35 18.74 -4.39
CA LEU A 73 -0.05 19.99 -5.04
C LEU A 73 -0.41 19.83 -6.53
N ILE A 74 0.11 18.78 -7.18
CA ILE A 74 -0.16 18.45 -8.58
C ILE A 74 -1.28 17.42 -8.75
N GLY A 75 -2.03 17.13 -7.69
CA GLY A 75 -3.21 16.25 -7.73
C GLY A 75 -2.91 14.74 -7.69
N LYS A 76 -1.65 14.33 -7.47
CA LYS A 76 -1.31 12.91 -7.27
C LYS A 76 -1.62 12.46 -5.85
N THR A 77 -2.19 11.26 -5.73
CA THR A 77 -2.46 10.59 -4.46
C THR A 77 -1.23 9.83 -3.99
N ASN A 78 -0.75 10.18 -2.80
CA ASN A 78 0.24 9.41 -2.06
C ASN A 78 -0.49 8.53 -1.05
N ILE A 79 -0.06 7.28 -0.95
CA ILE A 79 -0.61 6.28 -0.05
C ILE A 79 0.50 5.84 0.88
N SER A 80 0.23 5.87 2.17
CA SER A 80 1.13 5.37 3.20
C SER A 80 0.41 4.29 4.00
N ILE A 81 0.93 3.07 3.98
CA ILE A 81 0.34 1.90 4.61
C ILE A 81 1.23 1.51 5.79
N GLU A 82 0.63 1.49 6.97
CA GLU A 82 1.22 0.96 8.19
C GLU A 82 0.94 -0.55 8.28
N LEU A 83 1.99 -1.31 8.49
CA LEU A 83 1.97 -2.77 8.53
C LEU A 83 2.03 -3.26 9.99
N GLU A 84 1.40 -4.40 10.29
CA GLU A 84 1.54 -5.00 11.63
C GLU A 84 3.01 -5.41 11.93
N ASP A 85 3.39 -5.40 13.21
CA ASP A 85 4.77 -5.48 13.74
C ASP A 85 5.51 -6.82 13.51
N ILE A 86 5.03 -7.65 12.58
CA ILE A 86 5.65 -8.92 12.22
C ILE A 86 6.75 -8.77 11.15
N ILE A 87 6.88 -7.60 10.51
CA ILE A 87 7.81 -7.36 9.40
C ILE A 87 8.94 -6.40 9.80
N GLU A 88 10.13 -6.65 9.26
CA GLU A 88 11.25 -5.73 9.37
C GLU A 88 11.51 -5.02 8.02
N LEU A 89 12.13 -3.83 8.08
CA LEU A 89 12.45 -3.06 6.88
C LEU A 89 13.32 -3.83 5.86
N LYS A 90 14.12 -4.79 6.33
CA LYS A 90 14.99 -5.59 5.47
C LYS A 90 14.22 -6.60 4.60
N ASP A 91 12.99 -6.93 4.98
CA ASP A 91 12.14 -7.92 4.28
C ASP A 91 11.38 -7.29 3.09
N LEU A 92 11.46 -5.97 2.98
CA LEU A 92 10.79 -5.16 1.97
C LEU A 92 11.80 -4.62 0.97
N GLU A 93 11.39 -4.39 -0.28
CA GLU A 93 12.23 -3.73 -1.29
C GLU A 93 11.50 -2.51 -1.87
N VAL A 94 12.27 -1.49 -2.26
CA VAL A 94 11.73 -0.40 -3.07
C VAL A 94 11.43 -0.96 -4.46
N ASN A 95 10.32 -0.54 -5.04
CA ASN A 95 9.69 -1.05 -6.27
C ASN A 95 8.98 -2.41 -6.13
N SER A 96 8.90 -2.97 -4.92
CA SER A 96 7.95 -4.06 -4.66
C SER A 96 6.51 -3.62 -4.92
N ILE A 97 5.66 -4.56 -5.28
CA ILE A 97 4.24 -4.31 -5.58
C ILE A 97 3.41 -4.76 -4.39
N VAL A 98 2.48 -3.90 -3.99
CA VAL A 98 1.44 -4.15 -2.98
C VAL A 98 0.11 -4.35 -3.67
#